data_AF-A0A0M2HD13-F1
#
_entry.id   AF-A0A0M2HD13-F1
#
_cell.length_a   1.000
_cell.length_b   1.000
_cell.length_c   1.000
_cell.angle_alpha   90.00
_cell.angle_beta   90.00
_cell.angle_gamma   90.00
#
_symmetry.space_group_name_H-M   'P 1'
#
loop_
_entity.id
_entity.type
_entity.pdbx_description
1 polymer ?
#
loop_
_entity_poly.entity_id
_entity_poly.type
_entity_poly.pdbx_seq_one_letter_code
_entity_poly.pdbx_strand_id
1 'polypeptide(L)'
;MTDQMTPIDAESTIGEWMRHPVGARIIAGIATQGGISDSALRLARNVPLSRFLGAGGPPPEGMIDNLVAQANGGAAPERVAHTSWTEVVAAGRFDGQTIIVTGAASGIGRAVASRIAREGGRVVAVDLSEERLAEFAASVPEADIVLVAGDITAAESIDRIIAAAGPHIDGLANVAGLFG
;
A
#
# COMPACT_ATOMS: atom_id res chain seq x y z
N MET A 1 4.16 17.65 -38.23
CA MET A 1 3.62 17.16 -36.94
C MET A 1 4.80 16.68 -36.13
N THR A 2 5.28 17.50 -35.20
CA THR A 2 6.24 17.07 -34.19
C THR A 2 5.51 16.08 -33.29
N ASP A 3 5.95 14.83 -33.31
CA ASP A 3 5.50 13.80 -32.39
C ASP A 3 5.79 14.30 -30.97
N GLN A 4 4.74 14.71 -30.25
CA GLN A 4 4.85 15.15 -28.86
C GLN A 4 5.12 13.90 -28.04
N MET A 5 6.41 13.60 -27.88
CA MET A 5 6.89 12.41 -27.21
C MET A 5 6.47 12.45 -25.74
N THR A 6 5.83 11.38 -25.26
CA THR A 6 5.37 11.29 -23.87
C THR A 6 6.57 11.43 -22.91
N PRO A 7 6.54 12.41 -22.00
CA PRO A 7 7.61 12.56 -21.01
C PRO A 7 7.71 11.34 -20.10
N ILE A 8 8.93 11.01 -19.66
CA ILE A 8 9.18 9.92 -18.69
C ILE A 8 9.69 10.47 -17.37
N ASP A 9 9.34 9.84 -16.26
CA ASP A 9 9.71 10.28 -14.91
C ASP A 9 10.31 9.14 -14.06
N ALA A 10 10.50 9.40 -12.77
CA ALA A 10 11.06 8.45 -11.81
C ALA A 10 10.20 7.19 -11.60
N GLU A 11 8.89 7.32 -11.80
CA GLU A 11 7.91 6.24 -11.58
C GLU A 11 7.59 5.46 -12.87
N SER A 12 7.94 6.03 -14.01
CA SER A 12 7.98 5.32 -15.28
C SER A 12 8.89 4.09 -15.19
N THR A 13 8.40 2.98 -15.72
CA THR A 13 9.05 1.67 -15.69
C THR A 13 10.32 1.63 -16.55
N ILE A 14 11.26 0.73 -16.24
CA ILE A 14 12.44 0.51 -17.09
C ILE A 14 12.06 0.22 -18.54
N GLY A 15 10.94 -0.46 -18.79
CA GLY A 15 10.41 -0.70 -20.13
C GLY A 15 9.92 0.55 -20.86
N GLU A 16 9.42 1.55 -20.15
CA GLU A 16 9.09 2.88 -20.70
C GLU A 16 10.36 3.67 -21.00
N TRP A 17 11.32 3.66 -20.07
CA TRP A 17 12.63 4.25 -20.27
C TRP A 17 13.37 3.68 -21.48
N MET A 18 13.34 2.37 -21.68
CA MET A 18 13.98 1.70 -22.82
C MET A 18 13.29 1.94 -24.16
N ARG A 19 12.00 2.33 -24.18
CA ARG A 19 11.30 2.75 -25.40
C ARG A 19 11.54 4.22 -25.73
N HIS A 20 12.00 5.01 -24.76
CA HIS A 20 12.33 6.42 -24.94
C HIS A 20 13.70 6.58 -25.63
N PRO A 21 13.85 7.40 -26.69
CA PRO A 21 15.10 7.52 -27.45
C PRO A 21 16.32 7.96 -26.63
N VAL A 22 16.11 8.84 -25.64
CA VAL A 22 17.16 9.27 -24.71
C VAL A 22 17.24 8.33 -23.51
N GLY A 23 16.10 7.84 -23.03
CA GLY A 23 16.01 6.99 -21.84
C GLY A 23 16.72 5.65 -22.06
N ALA A 24 16.59 5.07 -23.24
CA ALA A 24 17.25 3.82 -23.62
C ALA A 24 18.77 3.91 -23.50
N ARG A 25 19.35 5.05 -23.89
CA ARG A 25 20.80 5.30 -23.79
C ARG A 25 21.24 5.46 -22.34
N ILE A 26 20.43 6.15 -21.53
CA ILE A 26 20.67 6.31 -20.09
C ILE A 26 20.67 4.93 -19.39
N ILE A 27 19.64 4.11 -19.62
CA ILE A 27 19.54 2.76 -19.04
C ILE A 27 20.70 1.87 -19.48
N ALA A 28 21.07 1.91 -20.77
CA ALA A 28 22.22 1.16 -21.27
C ALA A 28 23.55 1.57 -20.59
N GLY A 29 23.73 2.88 -20.35
CA GLY A 29 24.89 3.40 -19.62
C GLY A 29 24.94 2.90 -18.17
N ILE A 30 23.81 2.98 -17.46
CA ILE A 30 23.68 2.48 -16.07
C ILE A 30 23.97 0.98 -16.02
N ALA A 31 23.40 0.21 -16.94
CA ALA A 31 23.59 -1.24 -16.97
C ALA A 31 25.05 -1.61 -17.25
N THR A 32 25.71 -0.90 -18.15
CA THR A 32 27.14 -1.11 -18.45
C THR A 32 28.01 -0.80 -17.24
N GLN A 33 27.76 0.33 -16.55
CA GLN A 33 28.52 0.72 -15.36
C GLN A 33 28.27 -0.19 -14.16
N GLY A 34 27.03 -0.66 -13.99
CA GLY A 34 26.62 -1.55 -12.89
C GLY A 34 26.83 -3.04 -13.16
N GLY A 35 27.35 -3.42 -14.33
CA GLY A 35 27.49 -4.83 -14.71
C GLY A 35 26.17 -5.60 -14.83
N ILE A 36 25.07 -4.89 -15.14
CA ILE A 36 23.73 -5.45 -15.22
C ILE A 36 23.55 -6.08 -16.61
N SER A 37 23.20 -7.37 -16.65
CA SER A 37 22.99 -8.09 -17.89
C SER A 37 21.68 -7.69 -18.59
N ASP A 38 21.61 -7.92 -19.90
CA ASP A 38 20.38 -7.74 -20.69
C ASP A 38 19.22 -8.60 -20.18
N SER A 39 19.50 -9.79 -19.64
CA SER A 39 18.48 -10.65 -19.04
C SER A 39 17.95 -10.05 -17.74
N ALA A 40 18.81 -9.47 -16.90
CA ALA A 40 18.40 -8.76 -15.69
C ALA A 40 17.56 -7.51 -16.03
N LEU A 41 17.94 -6.73 -17.06
CA LEU A 41 17.14 -5.60 -17.54
C LEU A 41 15.75 -6.03 -18.05
N ARG A 42 15.67 -7.16 -18.76
CA ARG A 42 14.38 -7.70 -19.21
C ARG A 42 13.47 -8.08 -18.05
N LEU A 43 14.01 -8.65 -16.98
CA LEU A 43 13.25 -8.97 -15.77
C LEU A 43 12.80 -7.71 -15.03
N ALA A 44 13.62 -6.65 -15.05
CA ALA A 44 13.31 -5.37 -14.42
C ALA A 44 12.35 -4.49 -15.24
N ARG A 45 11.85 -4.95 -16.40
CA ARG A 45 11.08 -4.12 -17.35
C ARG A 45 9.88 -3.39 -16.72
N ASN A 46 9.21 -4.02 -15.75
CA ASN A 46 8.03 -3.46 -15.08
C ASN A 46 8.38 -2.74 -13.77
N VAL A 47 9.66 -2.60 -13.43
CA VAL A 47 10.13 -1.93 -12.21
C VAL A 47 10.27 -0.43 -12.50
N PRO A 48 9.79 0.47 -11.62
CA PRO A 48 10.05 1.91 -11.72
C PRO A 48 11.54 2.24 -11.68
N LEU A 49 11.97 3.31 -12.36
CA LEU A 49 13.37 3.74 -12.33
C LEU A 49 13.86 3.98 -10.90
N SER A 50 13.06 4.66 -10.07
CA SER A 50 13.39 4.97 -8.67
C SER A 50 13.76 3.72 -7.87
N ARG A 51 12.97 2.66 -8.02
CA ARG A 51 13.19 1.37 -7.36
C ARG A 51 14.36 0.59 -7.96
N PHE A 52 14.51 0.65 -9.28
CA PHE A 52 15.61 -0.03 -9.96
C PHE A 52 16.97 0.50 -9.50
N LEU A 53 17.12 1.83 -9.38
CA LEU A 53 18.35 2.46 -8.91
C LEU A 53 18.58 2.27 -7.40
N GLY A 54 17.52 2.08 -6.63
CA GLY A 54 17.58 1.84 -5.19
C GLY A 54 17.95 0.42 -4.76
N ALA A 55 18.12 -0.53 -5.69
CA ALA A 55 18.33 -1.94 -5.37
C ALA A 55 19.61 -2.23 -4.56
N GLY A 56 20.59 -1.32 -4.59
CA GLY A 56 21.85 -1.41 -3.84
C GLY A 56 21.97 -0.46 -2.65
N GLY A 57 20.89 0.23 -2.28
CA GLY A 57 20.88 1.32 -1.30
C GLY A 57 20.29 2.62 -1.90
N PRO A 58 20.05 3.65 -1.08
CA PRO A 58 19.48 4.90 -1.57
C PRO A 58 20.42 5.54 -2.60
N PRO A 59 19.91 5.98 -3.75
CA PRO A 59 20.73 6.65 -4.74
C PRO A 59 21.22 8.01 -4.20
N PRO A 60 22.32 8.55 -4.74
CA PRO A 60 22.77 9.90 -4.43
C PRO A 60 21.65 10.93 -4.62
N GLU A 61 21.62 11.93 -3.75
CA GLU A 61 20.64 13.01 -3.80
C GLU A 61 20.63 13.70 -5.17
N GLY A 62 19.44 13.95 -5.71
CA GLY A 62 19.24 14.58 -7.02
C GLY A 62 19.64 13.74 -8.24
N MET A 63 20.17 12.53 -8.08
CA MET A 63 20.54 11.67 -9.22
C MET A 63 19.35 11.36 -10.11
N ILE A 64 18.23 10.95 -9.52
CA ILE A 64 17.01 10.60 -10.26
C ILE A 64 16.48 11.82 -11.02
N ASP A 65 16.41 12.98 -10.38
CA ASP A 65 15.94 14.22 -11.00
C ASP A 65 16.80 14.63 -12.19
N ASN A 66 18.13 14.46 -12.08
CA ASN A 66 19.06 14.73 -13.17
C ASN A 66 18.84 13.78 -14.36
N LEU A 67 18.61 12.49 -14.11
CA LEU A 67 18.32 11.52 -15.16
C LEU A 67 16.99 11.82 -15.85
N VAL A 68 15.96 12.19 -15.08
CA VAL A 68 14.64 12.60 -15.60
C VAL A 68 14.78 13.87 -16.44
N ALA A 69 15.47 14.89 -15.95
CA ALA A 69 15.71 16.11 -16.71
C ALA A 69 16.50 15.83 -18.00
N GLN A 70 17.53 14.98 -17.93
CA GLN A 70 18.32 14.59 -19.11
C GLN A 70 17.47 13.85 -20.15
N ALA A 71 16.61 12.94 -19.71
CA ALA A 71 15.71 12.20 -20.61
C ALA A 71 14.74 13.14 -21.34
N ASN A 72 14.25 14.17 -20.66
CA ASN A 72 13.24 15.09 -21.19
C ASN A 72 13.83 16.39 -21.78
N GLY A 73 15.10 16.39 -22.18
CA GLY A 73 15.73 17.53 -22.87
C GLY A 73 15.95 18.77 -22.00
N GLY A 74 16.09 18.59 -20.68
CA GLY A 74 16.31 19.66 -19.70
C GLY A 74 15.03 20.22 -19.08
N ALA A 75 13.86 19.81 -19.56
CA ALA A 75 12.58 20.13 -18.92
C ALA A 75 12.21 19.01 -17.94
N ALA A 76 11.95 19.34 -16.68
CA ALA A 76 11.28 18.39 -15.80
C ALA A 76 9.83 18.22 -16.32
N PRO A 77 9.35 16.99 -16.54
CA PRO A 77 7.95 16.78 -16.86
C PRO A 77 7.10 17.41 -15.75
N GLU A 78 6.00 18.08 -16.14
CA GLU A 78 5.00 18.47 -15.17
C GLU A 78 4.58 17.20 -14.42
N ARG A 79 4.86 17.13 -13.11
CA ARG A 79 4.53 15.96 -12.29
C ARG A 79 3.03 15.77 -12.40
N VAL A 80 2.60 14.84 -13.24
CA VAL A 80 1.26 14.27 -13.12
C VAL A 80 1.35 13.44 -11.86
N ALA A 81 1.00 14.04 -10.72
CA ALA A 81 0.84 13.29 -9.50
C ALA A 81 -0.09 12.12 -9.84
N HIS A 82 0.45 10.91 -9.90
CA HIS A 82 -0.37 9.71 -9.82
C HIS A 82 -1.26 9.97 -8.63
N THR A 83 -2.57 10.11 -8.88
CA THR A 83 -3.55 10.57 -7.89
C THR A 83 -3.22 9.91 -6.57
N SER A 84 -2.62 10.68 -5.65
CA SER A 84 -2.47 10.24 -4.29
C SER A 84 -3.91 10.05 -3.86
N TRP A 85 -4.33 8.78 -3.76
CA TRP A 85 -5.62 8.48 -3.17
C TRP A 85 -5.54 9.11 -1.78
N THR A 86 -6.23 10.23 -1.64
CA THR A 86 -6.23 10.96 -0.38
C THR A 86 -7.29 10.27 0.44
N GLU A 87 -6.87 9.68 1.56
CA GLU A 87 -7.80 9.03 2.45
C GLU A 87 -8.80 10.06 2.96
N VAL A 88 -10.04 10.00 2.45
CA VAL A 88 -11.15 10.80 2.96
C VAL A 88 -11.90 9.96 3.98
N VAL A 89 -11.69 10.22 5.27
CA VAL A 89 -12.49 9.63 6.35
C VAL A 89 -13.86 10.29 6.36
N ALA A 90 -14.91 9.52 6.07
CA ALA A 90 -16.28 10.03 6.09
C ALA A 90 -16.82 9.91 7.52
N ALA A 91 -16.58 10.95 8.33
CA ALA A 91 -17.02 10.98 9.73
C ALA A 91 -18.53 10.66 9.85
N GLY A 92 -18.87 9.80 10.82
CA GLY A 92 -20.23 9.40 11.12
C GLY A 92 -20.87 8.36 10.19
N ARG A 93 -20.12 7.84 9.19
CA ARG A 93 -20.64 6.81 8.28
C ARG A 93 -21.11 5.54 8.99
N PHE A 94 -20.52 5.22 10.13
CA PHE A 94 -20.83 4.04 10.94
C PHE A 94 -21.40 4.38 12.32
N ASP A 95 -21.86 5.61 12.54
CA ASP A 95 -22.43 6.00 13.84
C ASP A 95 -23.56 5.05 14.26
N GLY A 96 -23.44 4.53 15.48
CA GLY A 96 -24.39 3.58 16.06
C GLY A 96 -24.33 2.16 15.51
N GLN A 97 -23.40 1.86 14.58
CA GLN A 97 -23.24 0.53 13.99
C GLN A 97 -22.19 -0.30 14.74
N THR A 98 -22.49 -1.58 14.97
CA THR A 98 -21.53 -2.56 15.48
C THR A 98 -21.09 -3.50 14.37
N ILE A 99 -19.80 -3.50 14.06
CA ILE A 99 -19.20 -4.29 12.98
C ILE A 99 -18.16 -5.27 13.54
N ILE A 100 -18.28 -6.54 13.18
CA ILE A 100 -17.26 -7.55 13.47
C ILE A 100 -16.24 -7.56 12.34
N VAL A 101 -14.95 -7.50 12.66
CA VAL A 101 -13.86 -7.60 11.68
C VAL A 101 -12.93 -8.74 12.08
N THR A 102 -12.82 -9.76 11.24
CA THR A 102 -11.90 -10.89 11.44
C THR A 102 -10.54 -10.60 10.80
N GLY A 103 -9.44 -11.10 11.36
CA GLY A 103 -8.09 -10.78 10.90
C GLY A 103 -7.70 -9.32 11.17
N ALA A 104 -8.28 -8.71 12.21
CA ALA A 104 -8.17 -7.28 12.46
C ALA A 104 -6.79 -6.84 12.97
N ALA A 105 -5.88 -7.76 13.28
CA ALA A 105 -4.59 -7.40 13.85
C ALA A 105 -3.55 -7.00 12.79
N SER A 106 -3.78 -7.20 11.49
CA SER A 106 -2.81 -6.80 10.45
C SER A 106 -3.43 -6.54 9.07
N GLY A 107 -2.62 -6.01 8.15
CA GLY A 107 -2.94 -5.90 6.72
C GLY A 107 -4.29 -5.23 6.43
N ILE A 108 -5.06 -5.86 5.53
CA ILE A 108 -6.37 -5.36 5.09
C ILE A 108 -7.37 -5.36 6.26
N GLY A 109 -7.36 -6.38 7.13
CA GLY A 109 -8.29 -6.44 8.25
C GLY A 109 -8.08 -5.30 9.24
N ARG A 110 -6.83 -5.00 9.60
CA ARG A 110 -6.49 -3.83 10.43
C ARG A 110 -6.90 -2.52 9.77
N ALA A 111 -6.68 -2.37 8.46
CA ALA A 111 -7.08 -1.17 7.72
C ALA A 111 -8.61 -0.98 7.73
N VAL A 112 -9.37 -2.06 7.50
CA VAL A 112 -10.84 -2.04 7.55
C VAL A 112 -11.34 -1.69 8.95
N ALA A 113 -10.82 -2.36 9.99
CA ALA A 113 -11.18 -2.10 11.38
C ALA A 113 -10.87 -0.64 11.77
N SER A 114 -9.66 -0.16 11.48
CA SER A 114 -9.24 1.21 11.76
C SER A 114 -10.16 2.23 11.09
N ARG A 115 -10.55 1.94 9.84
CA ARG A 115 -11.39 2.84 9.06
C ARG A 115 -12.81 2.94 9.60
N ILE A 116 -13.44 1.81 9.93
CA ILE A 116 -14.77 1.77 10.54
C ILE A 116 -14.76 2.54 11.86
N ALA A 117 -13.75 2.28 12.70
CA ALA A 117 -13.64 2.88 14.02
C ALA A 117 -13.46 4.41 13.94
N ARG A 118 -12.63 4.90 13.00
CA ARG A 118 -12.45 6.35 12.75
C ARG A 118 -13.67 7.06 12.18
N GLU A 119 -14.63 6.31 11.67
CA GLU A 119 -15.87 6.85 11.11
C GLU A 119 -17.08 6.63 12.04
N GLY A 120 -16.82 6.35 13.32
CA GLY A 120 -17.83 6.32 14.39
C GLY A 120 -18.40 4.93 14.71
N GLY A 121 -17.95 3.89 14.02
CA GLY A 121 -18.41 2.53 14.24
C GLY A 121 -17.78 1.89 15.47
N ARG A 122 -18.57 1.06 16.15
CA ARG A 122 -18.08 0.13 17.17
C ARG A 122 -17.51 -1.11 16.49
N VAL A 123 -16.25 -1.45 16.76
CA VAL A 123 -15.57 -2.56 16.10
C VAL A 123 -15.29 -3.70 17.06
N VAL A 124 -15.81 -4.89 16.77
CA VAL A 124 -15.34 -6.14 17.40
C VAL A 124 -14.18 -6.66 16.57
N ALA A 125 -12.96 -6.38 17.02
CA ALA A 125 -11.71 -6.74 16.33
C ALA A 125 -11.26 -8.14 16.75
N VAL A 126 -11.29 -9.07 15.80
CA VAL A 126 -10.99 -10.48 16.02
C VAL A 126 -9.70 -10.87 15.32
N ASP A 127 -8.79 -11.53 16.02
CA ASP A 127 -7.56 -12.09 15.48
C ASP A 127 -7.00 -13.18 16.40
N LEU A 128 -6.02 -13.95 15.93
CA LEU A 128 -5.28 -14.91 16.76
C LEU A 128 -4.28 -14.19 17.70
N SER A 129 -3.74 -13.05 17.27
CA SER A 129 -2.68 -12.34 18.00
C SER A 129 -3.26 -11.27 18.93
N GLU A 130 -3.38 -11.60 20.22
CA GLU A 130 -3.80 -10.65 21.26
C GLU A 130 -2.89 -9.42 21.33
N GLU A 131 -1.57 -9.62 21.28
CA GLU A 131 -0.57 -8.54 21.30
C GLU A 131 -0.79 -7.53 20.17
N ARG A 132 -0.95 -8.00 18.93
CA ARG A 132 -1.15 -7.13 17.78
C ARG A 132 -2.52 -6.46 17.76
N LEU A 133 -3.54 -7.08 18.37
CA LEU A 133 -4.82 -6.44 18.61
C LEU A 133 -4.69 -5.28 19.61
N ALA A 134 -3.93 -5.47 20.69
CA ALA A 134 -3.66 -4.43 21.67
C ALA A 134 -2.86 -3.26 21.06
N GLU A 135 -1.82 -3.56 20.26
CA GLU A 135 -1.09 -2.54 19.48
C GLU A 135 -2.03 -1.75 18.55
N PHE A 136 -2.94 -2.45 17.87
CA PHE A 136 -3.91 -1.81 16.99
C PHE A 136 -4.84 -0.87 17.78
N ALA A 137 -5.43 -1.32 18.88
CA ALA A 137 -6.30 -0.49 19.73
C ALA A 137 -5.56 0.76 20.24
N ALA A 138 -4.31 0.60 20.68
CA ALA A 138 -3.48 1.71 21.14
C ALA A 138 -3.20 2.77 20.05
N SER A 139 -3.25 2.39 18.77
CA SER A 139 -3.07 3.32 17.63
C SER A 139 -4.30 4.21 17.34
N VAL A 140 -5.45 3.91 17.94
CA VAL A 140 -6.72 4.63 17.77
C VAL A 140 -7.46 4.72 19.13
N PRO A 141 -6.87 5.39 20.14
CA PRO A 141 -7.32 5.31 21.53
C PRO A 141 -8.72 5.88 21.79
N GLU A 142 -9.20 6.78 20.92
CA GLU A 142 -10.52 7.41 21.03
C GLU A 142 -11.64 6.60 20.36
N ALA A 143 -11.31 5.49 19.71
CA ALA A 143 -12.27 4.69 18.96
C ALA A 143 -12.89 3.57 19.81
N ASP A 144 -14.15 3.24 19.55
CA ASP A 144 -14.84 2.12 20.23
C ASP A 144 -14.44 0.79 19.59
N ILE A 145 -13.46 0.11 20.22
CA ILE A 145 -12.94 -1.17 19.76
C ILE A 145 -12.96 -2.17 20.91
N VAL A 146 -13.57 -3.34 20.66
CA VAL A 146 -13.54 -4.50 21.55
C VAL A 146 -12.67 -5.57 20.94
N LEU A 147 -11.66 -6.02 21.69
CA LEU A 147 -10.70 -7.01 21.24
C LEU A 147 -11.17 -8.41 21.61
N VAL A 148 -11.11 -9.33 20.64
CA VAL A 148 -11.37 -10.75 20.86
C VAL A 148 -10.24 -11.56 20.25
N ALA A 149 -9.33 -12.03 21.11
CA ALA A 149 -8.33 -13.02 20.72
C ALA A 149 -9.02 -14.39 20.56
N GLY A 150 -8.98 -14.96 19.36
CA GLY A 150 -9.66 -16.22 19.10
C GLY A 150 -9.49 -16.74 17.68
N ASP A 151 -9.51 -18.06 17.58
CA ASP A 151 -9.57 -18.79 16.32
C ASP A 151 -11.03 -18.87 15.86
N ILE A 152 -11.33 -18.27 14.70
CA ILE A 152 -12.68 -18.28 14.10
C ILE A 152 -13.14 -19.66 13.63
N THR A 153 -12.27 -20.67 13.66
CA THR A 153 -12.64 -22.07 13.43
C THR A 153 -13.13 -22.78 14.71
N ALA A 154 -12.91 -22.18 15.90
CA ALA A 154 -13.33 -22.73 17.19
C ALA A 154 -14.66 -22.12 17.66
N ALA A 155 -15.62 -22.98 18.02
CA ALA A 155 -16.96 -22.57 18.44
C ALA A 155 -16.94 -21.64 19.67
N GLU A 156 -16.07 -21.90 20.63
CA GLU A 156 -15.93 -21.09 21.84
C GLU A 156 -15.43 -19.67 21.53
N SER A 157 -14.62 -19.50 20.47
CA SER A 157 -14.23 -18.18 20.01
C SER A 157 -15.39 -17.46 19.35
N ILE A 158 -16.20 -18.16 18.55
CA ILE A 158 -17.42 -17.59 17.94
C ILE A 158 -18.37 -17.08 19.03
N ASP A 159 -18.58 -17.85 20.09
CA ASP A 159 -19.43 -17.44 21.22
C ASP A 159 -18.93 -16.14 21.87
N ARG A 160 -17.61 -16.00 22.08
CA ARG A 160 -17.01 -14.76 22.60
C ARG A 160 -17.18 -13.57 21.65
N ILE A 161 -17.04 -13.80 20.34
CA ILE A 161 -17.21 -12.75 19.32
C ILE A 161 -18.65 -12.25 19.32
N ILE A 162 -19.64 -13.15 19.33
CA ILE A 162 -21.05 -12.79 19.35
C ILE A 162 -21.42 -12.09 20.66
N ALA A 163 -20.91 -12.58 21.80
CA ALA A 163 -21.11 -11.92 23.09
C ALA A 163 -20.52 -10.50 23.13
N ALA A 164 -19.34 -10.31 22.54
CA ALA A 164 -18.70 -8.99 22.44
C ALA A 164 -19.46 -8.02 21.52
N ALA A 165 -20.05 -8.54 20.44
CA ALA A 165 -20.89 -7.75 19.54
C ALA A 165 -22.20 -7.31 20.20
N GLY A 166 -22.78 -8.16 21.05
CA GLY A 166 -24.04 -7.89 21.73
C GLY A 166 -25.26 -8.28 20.88
N PRO A 167 -26.46 -7.75 21.19
CA PRO A 167 -27.71 -8.24 20.62
C PRO A 167 -27.94 -7.85 19.16
N HIS A 168 -27.18 -6.88 18.63
CA HIS A 168 -27.33 -6.39 17.27
C HIS A 168 -25.97 -6.33 16.57
N ILE A 169 -25.94 -6.79 15.31
CA ILE A 169 -24.75 -6.79 14.45
C ILE A 169 -25.19 -6.16 13.12
N ASP A 170 -24.59 -5.03 12.78
CA ASP A 170 -24.88 -4.31 11.53
C ASP A 170 -24.03 -4.82 10.37
N GLY A 171 -22.88 -5.45 10.67
CA GLY A 171 -22.01 -5.99 9.65
C GLY A 171 -20.96 -6.97 10.15
N LEU A 172 -20.50 -7.80 9.22
CA LEU A 172 -19.41 -8.75 9.40
C LEU A 172 -18.44 -8.63 8.21
N ALA A 173 -17.20 -8.30 8.51
CA ALA A 173 -16.10 -8.34 7.56
C ALA A 173 -15.30 -9.64 7.74
N ASN A 174 -15.53 -10.60 6.84
CA ASN A 174 -14.77 -11.84 6.74
C ASN A 174 -13.45 -11.59 6.00
N VAL A 175 -12.42 -11.15 6.74
CA VAL A 175 -11.11 -10.75 6.19
C VAL A 175 -9.99 -11.70 6.64
N ALA A 176 -10.18 -12.45 7.73
CA ALA A 176 -9.22 -13.45 8.16
C ALA A 176 -8.93 -14.45 7.03
N GLY A 177 -7.66 -14.73 6.81
CA GLY A 177 -7.18 -15.66 5.80
C GLY A 177 -5.76 -16.11 6.11
N LEU A 178 -5.40 -17.28 5.60
CA LEU A 178 -4.05 -17.81 5.69
C LEU A 178 -3.38 -17.70 4.32
N PHE A 179 -2.11 -17.31 4.30
CA PHE A 179 -1.27 -17.44 3.11
C PHE A 179 -0.65 -18.83 3.14
N GLY A 180 -0.86 -19.62 2.09
CA GLY A 180 -0.29 -20.95 1.89
C GLY A 180 0.34 -21.07 0.51
#